data_AF-A0A4Q2X1F5-F1
#
_entry.id   AF-A0A4Q2X1F5-F1
#
_cell.length_a   1.000
_cell.length_b   1.000
_cell.length_c   1.000
_cell.angle_alpha   90.00
_cell.angle_beta   90.00
_cell.angle_gamma   90.00
#
_symmetry.space_group_name_H-M   'P 1'
#
loop_
_entity.id
_entity.type
_entity.pdbx_description
1 polymer ?
#
loop_
_entity_poly.entity_id
_entity_poly.type
_entity_poly.pdbx_seq_one_letter_code
_entity_poly.pdbx_strand_id
1 'polypeptide(L)'
;MISAFANTWKIPELRDRILFTLALIVIIRLGVHITLPGVDATVIKAWMDHLKNQPATSGGGISALLTVFSGGGLQQAGIFALGIMPYISASIMVQLMTAVVPKLSRLAREDGGRQKITQYTRYITIAIAVVQGFFVAKSLTNPQAIPYMSGIEKFGNLVPDPSFTWIVLTVVTIVAGTVLLMWIGDQIT
;
A
#
# COMPACT_ATOMS: atom_id res chain seq x y z
N MET A 1 31.11 -9.28 -12.31
CA MET A 1 29.75 -8.87 -11.89
C MET A 1 28.82 -8.69 -13.09
N ILE A 2 29.20 -7.93 -14.14
CA ILE A 2 28.39 -7.80 -15.37
C ILE A 2 28.17 -9.16 -16.08
N SER A 3 29.18 -10.03 -16.06
CA SER A 3 29.11 -11.41 -16.57
C SER A 3 28.08 -12.29 -15.85
N ALA A 4 27.82 -12.05 -14.55
CA ALA A 4 26.80 -12.77 -13.80
C ALA A 4 25.40 -12.35 -14.26
N PHE A 5 25.18 -11.05 -14.48
CA PHE A 5 23.91 -10.51 -15.01
C PHE A 5 23.64 -11.00 -16.43
N ALA A 6 24.66 -11.06 -17.28
CA ALA A 6 24.55 -11.59 -18.64
C ALA A 6 24.27 -13.11 -18.65
N ASN A 7 24.79 -13.87 -17.68
CA ASN A 7 24.49 -15.29 -17.54
C ASN A 7 23.08 -15.56 -17.03
N THR A 8 22.50 -14.68 -16.20
CA THR A 8 21.10 -14.76 -15.77
C THR A 8 20.14 -14.76 -16.96
N TRP A 9 20.48 -14.06 -18.05
CA TRP A 9 19.66 -14.02 -19.27
C TRP A 9 19.79 -15.26 -20.16
N LYS A 10 20.85 -16.05 -19.99
CA LYS A 10 21.08 -17.29 -20.74
C LYS A 10 20.33 -18.48 -20.16
N ILE A 11 20.02 -18.44 -18.87
CA ILE A 11 19.30 -19.52 -18.19
C ILE A 11 17.80 -19.24 -18.35
N PRO A 12 17.04 -20.09 -19.09
CA PRO A 12 15.64 -19.83 -19.40
C PRO A 12 14.76 -19.69 -18.15
N GLU A 13 14.99 -20.51 -17.11
CA GLU A 13 14.25 -20.41 -15.84
C GLU A 13 14.44 -19.06 -15.13
N LEU A 14 15.66 -18.52 -15.12
CA LEU A 14 15.94 -17.22 -14.49
C LEU A 14 15.35 -16.08 -15.30
N ARG A 15 15.45 -16.15 -16.63
CA ARG A 15 14.83 -15.17 -17.53
C ARG A 15 13.31 -15.12 -17.31
N ASP A 16 12.65 -16.27 -17.24
CA ASP A 16 11.21 -16.35 -17.12
C ASP A 16 10.73 -15.82 -15.73
N ARG A 17 11.48 -16.10 -14.66
CA ARG A 17 11.24 -15.49 -13.33
C ARG A 17 11.41 -13.97 -13.30
N ILE A 18 12.42 -13.45 -14.01
CA ILE A 18 12.64 -12.00 -14.13
C ILE A 18 11.48 -11.35 -14.89
N LEU A 19 11.08 -11.93 -16.03
CA LEU A 19 9.96 -11.42 -16.82
C LEU A 19 8.64 -11.46 -16.04
N PHE A 20 8.41 -12.53 -15.26
CA PHE A 20 7.25 -12.63 -14.38
C PHE A 20 7.24 -11.54 -13.32
N THR A 21 8.37 -11.32 -12.63
CA THR A 21 8.50 -10.24 -11.64
C THR A 21 8.28 -8.87 -12.28
N LEU A 22 8.86 -8.61 -13.46
CA LEU A 22 8.67 -7.36 -14.21
C LEU A 22 7.21 -7.14 -14.59
N ALA A 23 6.52 -8.17 -15.08
CA ALA A 23 5.10 -8.10 -15.42
C ALA A 23 4.24 -7.75 -14.20
N LEU A 24 4.52 -8.36 -13.04
CA LEU A 24 3.83 -8.05 -11.80
C LEU A 24 4.08 -6.62 -11.32
N ILE A 25 5.31 -6.10 -11.45
CA ILE A 25 5.62 -4.70 -11.12
C ILE A 25 4.81 -3.74 -12.01
N VAL A 26 4.69 -4.03 -13.30
CA VAL A 26 3.85 -3.23 -14.22
C VAL A 26 2.39 -3.26 -13.78
N ILE A 27 1.83 -4.42 -13.43
CA ILE A 27 0.46 -4.54 -12.93
C ILE A 27 0.24 -3.71 -11.66
N ILE A 28 1.17 -3.80 -10.69
CA ILE A 28 1.12 -2.98 -9.47
C ILE A 28 1.14 -1.50 -9.84
N ARG A 29 2.01 -1.10 -10.77
CA ARG A 29 2.13 0.31 -11.17
C ARG A 29 0.87 0.83 -11.85
N LEU A 30 0.25 0.02 -12.71
CA LEU A 30 -1.03 0.36 -13.32
C LEU A 30 -2.13 0.50 -12.28
N GLY A 31 -2.20 -0.40 -11.29
CA GLY A 31 -3.23 -0.32 -10.25
C GLY A 31 -3.08 0.87 -9.29
N VAL A 32 -1.87 1.43 -9.13
CA VAL A 32 -1.67 2.69 -8.39
C VAL A 32 -2.38 3.87 -9.08
N HIS A 33 -2.46 3.84 -10.41
CA HIS A 33 -3.13 4.87 -11.22
C HIS A 33 -4.65 4.73 -11.30
N ILE A 34 -5.21 3.63 -10.81
CA ILE A 34 -6.66 3.44 -10.73
C ILE A 34 -7.15 4.08 -9.43
N THR A 35 -7.87 5.18 -9.54
CA THR A 35 -8.44 5.90 -8.40
C THR A 35 -9.56 5.11 -7.73
N LEU A 36 -9.77 5.36 -6.44
CA LEU A 36 -10.87 4.77 -5.69
C LEU A 36 -12.22 5.16 -6.32
N PRO A 37 -13.22 4.25 -6.33
CA PRO A 37 -14.53 4.53 -6.90
C PRO A 37 -15.17 5.75 -6.21
N GLY A 38 -15.68 6.71 -6.99
CA GLY A 38 -16.30 7.93 -6.46
C GLY A 38 -15.34 9.06 -6.08
N VAL A 39 -14.03 8.89 -6.30
CA VAL A 39 -13.05 9.98 -6.16
C VAL A 39 -12.85 10.69 -7.51
N ASP A 40 -12.84 12.02 -7.50
CA ASP A 40 -12.57 12.80 -8.70
C ASP A 40 -11.06 12.89 -8.98
N ALA A 41 -10.62 12.18 -10.03
CA ALA A 41 -9.23 12.16 -10.47
C ALA A 41 -8.75 13.52 -11.04
N THR A 42 -9.66 14.39 -11.48
CA THR A 42 -9.31 15.71 -12.03
C THR A 42 -8.83 16.65 -10.92
N VAL A 43 -9.48 16.61 -9.75
CA VAL A 43 -9.10 17.37 -8.55
C VAL A 43 -7.71 16.95 -8.08
N ILE A 44 -7.44 15.64 -8.04
CA ILE A 44 -6.12 15.09 -7.69
C ILE A 44 -5.05 15.55 -8.67
N LYS A 45 -5.33 15.48 -9.98
CA LYS A 45 -4.37 15.90 -11.01
C LYS A 45 -4.04 17.39 -10.89
N ALA A 46 -5.06 18.24 -10.73
CA ALA A 46 -4.88 19.68 -10.55
C ALA A 46 -4.08 20.01 -9.28
N TRP A 47 -4.35 19.32 -8.17
CA TRP A 47 -3.60 19.47 -6.93
C TRP A 47 -2.13 19.01 -7.06
N MET A 48 -1.88 17.86 -7.68
CA MET A 48 -0.52 17.39 -7.92
C MET A 48 0.27 18.33 -8.84
N ASP A 49 -0.36 18.87 -9.89
CA ASP A 49 0.29 19.81 -10.80
C ASP A 49 0.60 21.14 -10.10
N HIS A 50 -0.27 21.59 -9.19
CA HIS A 50 0.01 22.72 -8.31
C HIS A 50 1.17 22.44 -7.33
N LEU A 51 1.24 21.24 -6.75
CA LEU A 51 2.35 20.86 -5.86
C LEU A 51 3.70 20.80 -6.58
N LYS A 52 3.75 20.35 -7.83
CA LYS A 52 5.00 20.33 -8.63
C LYS A 52 5.55 21.74 -8.87
N ASN A 53 4.67 22.73 -8.92
CA ASN A 53 5.02 24.13 -9.19
C ASN A 53 5.37 24.93 -7.93
N GLN A 54 5.21 24.36 -6.73
CA GLN A 54 5.62 24.99 -5.47
C GLN A 54 6.99 24.48 -5.00
N PRO A 55 7.88 25.36 -4.49
CA PRO A 55 9.12 24.93 -3.84
C PRO A 55 8.77 24.04 -2.63
N ALA A 56 9.48 22.91 -2.49
CA ALA A 56 9.27 21.95 -1.41
C ALA A 56 9.36 22.64 -0.04
N THR A 57 8.22 23.01 0.53
CA THR A 57 8.17 23.56 1.88
C THR A 57 8.39 22.45 2.89
N SER A 58 9.06 22.79 3.99
CA SER A 58 9.71 21.93 4.98
C SER A 58 8.81 20.94 5.75
N GLY A 59 7.53 20.80 5.40
CA GLY A 59 6.62 19.75 5.85
C GLY A 59 6.64 18.47 4.99
N GLY A 60 7.42 18.47 3.90
CA GLY A 60 7.46 17.38 2.91
C GLY A 60 8.09 16.06 3.34
N GLY A 61 8.78 15.99 4.49
CA GLY A 61 9.50 14.78 4.90
C GLY A 61 8.57 13.58 5.15
N ILE A 62 7.48 13.80 5.89
CA ILE A 62 6.51 12.75 6.22
C ILE A 62 5.70 12.36 4.97
N SER A 63 5.29 13.32 4.16
CA SER A 63 4.55 13.04 2.91
C SER A 63 5.43 12.32 1.88
N ALA A 64 6.73 12.64 1.80
CA ALA A 64 7.68 11.92 0.96
C ALA A 64 7.85 10.46 1.43
N LEU A 65 7.99 10.23 2.75
CA LEU A 65 8.03 8.88 3.31
C LEU A 65 6.74 8.11 2.99
N LEU A 66 5.57 8.71 3.21
CA LEU A 66 4.28 8.09 2.88
C LEU A 66 4.17 7.76 1.39
N THR A 67 4.73 8.60 0.51
CA THR A 67 4.74 8.36 -0.94
C THR A 67 5.63 7.17 -1.31
N VAL A 68 6.82 7.09 -0.72
CA VAL A 68 7.76 5.98 -0.95
C VAL A 68 7.15 4.66 -0.47
N PHE A 69 6.55 4.64 0.72
CA PHE A 69 5.99 3.41 1.29
C PHE A 69 4.63 3.01 0.71
N SER A 70 3.84 3.94 0.17
CA SER A 70 2.60 3.64 -0.57
C SER A 70 2.82 3.43 -2.08
N GLY A 71 4.04 3.63 -2.59
CA GLY A 71 4.33 3.59 -4.03
C GLY A 71 3.66 4.71 -4.84
N GLY A 72 3.17 5.75 -4.17
CA GLY A 72 2.34 6.83 -4.75
C GLY A 72 0.84 6.56 -4.73
N GLY A 73 0.38 5.41 -4.23
CA GLY A 73 -1.04 5.06 -4.15
C GLY A 73 -1.85 6.03 -3.30
N LEU A 74 -1.29 6.52 -2.19
CA LEU A 74 -1.99 7.44 -1.31
C LEU A 74 -2.18 8.83 -1.95
N GLN A 75 -1.19 9.32 -2.70
CA GLN A 75 -1.25 10.62 -3.38
C GLN A 75 -2.29 10.63 -4.50
N GLN A 76 -2.47 9.50 -5.17
CA GLN A 76 -3.44 9.36 -6.26
C GLN A 76 -4.81 8.89 -5.76
N ALA A 77 -5.01 8.74 -4.45
CA ALA A 77 -6.18 8.08 -3.87
C ALA A 77 -6.52 6.78 -4.63
N GLY A 78 -5.49 5.98 -4.91
CA GLY A 78 -5.59 4.77 -5.71
C GLY A 78 -6.11 3.57 -4.92
N ILE A 79 -6.48 2.50 -5.62
CA ILE A 79 -6.89 1.22 -5.00
C ILE A 79 -5.82 0.69 -4.05
N PHE A 80 -4.54 0.97 -4.34
CA PHE A 80 -3.40 0.61 -3.52
C PHE A 80 -2.96 1.72 -2.54
N ALA A 81 -3.90 2.54 -2.03
CA ALA A 81 -3.60 3.68 -1.16
C ALA A 81 -2.68 3.33 0.04
N LEU A 82 -2.88 2.16 0.67
CA LEU A 82 -2.07 1.71 1.79
C LEU A 82 -0.80 0.95 1.37
N GLY A 83 -0.68 0.54 0.11
CA GLY A 83 0.41 -0.29 -0.38
C GLY A 83 0.58 -1.58 0.45
N ILE A 84 1.83 -1.95 0.69
CA ILE A 84 2.22 -3.10 1.53
C ILE A 84 2.44 -2.74 3.01
N MET A 85 2.22 -1.47 3.40
CA MET A 85 2.46 -0.98 4.76
C MET A 85 1.69 -1.74 5.85
N PRO A 86 0.41 -2.14 5.65
CA PRO A 86 -0.31 -2.93 6.65
C PRO A 86 0.38 -4.27 6.94
N TYR A 87 0.97 -4.90 5.91
CA TYR A 87 1.69 -6.16 6.06
C TYR A 87 3.02 -5.97 6.78
N ILE A 88 3.79 -4.94 6.39
CA ILE A 88 5.05 -4.59 7.08
C ILE A 88 4.78 -4.35 8.57
N SER A 89 3.77 -3.54 8.88
CA SER A 89 3.38 -3.22 10.27
C SER A 89 2.95 -4.46 11.05
N ALA A 90 2.13 -5.33 10.45
CA ALA A 90 1.72 -6.59 11.06
C ALA A 90 2.90 -7.53 11.31
N SER A 91 3.86 -7.62 10.37
CA SER A 91 5.03 -8.48 10.51
C SER A 91 5.93 -8.03 11.68
N ILE A 92 6.15 -6.72 11.82
CA ILE A 92 6.92 -6.14 12.93
C ILE A 92 6.19 -6.39 14.25
N MET A 93 4.87 -6.18 14.29
CA MET A 93 4.08 -6.45 15.49
C MET A 93 4.21 -7.91 15.94
N VAL A 94 4.06 -8.87 15.01
CA VAL A 94 4.18 -10.30 15.32
C VAL A 94 5.61 -10.67 15.72
N GLN A 95 6.63 -10.08 15.10
CA GLN A 95 8.04 -10.29 15.48
C GLN A 95 8.30 -9.81 16.92
N LEU A 96 7.82 -8.61 17.27
CA LEU A 96 7.93 -8.08 18.64
C LEU A 96 7.14 -8.93 19.64
N MET A 97 5.92 -9.33 19.29
CA MET A 97 5.11 -10.24 20.13
C MET A 97 5.78 -11.60 20.33
N THR A 98 6.50 -12.10 19.33
CA THR A 98 7.25 -13.37 19.44
C THR A 98 8.42 -13.25 20.43
N ALA A 99 9.03 -12.07 20.54
CA ALA A 99 10.08 -11.80 21.53
C ALA A 99 9.52 -11.67 22.96
N VAL A 100 8.31 -11.13 23.11
CA VAL A 100 7.69 -10.85 24.42
C VAL A 100 6.88 -12.03 24.96
N VAL A 101 6.20 -12.78 24.08
CA VAL A 101 5.26 -13.86 24.45
C VAL A 101 5.94 -15.23 24.31
N PRO A 102 6.20 -15.96 25.41
CA PRO A 102 6.94 -17.24 25.36
C PRO A 102 6.26 -18.31 24.52
N LYS A 103 4.92 -18.31 24.45
CA LYS A 103 4.15 -19.26 23.63
C LYS A 103 4.40 -19.07 22.13
N LEU A 104 4.46 -17.82 21.67
CA LEU A 104 4.77 -17.50 20.27
C LEU A 104 6.24 -17.82 19.96
N SER A 105 7.16 -17.57 20.90
CA SER A 105 8.57 -17.96 20.76
C SER A 105 8.77 -19.47 20.60
N ARG A 106 8.04 -20.27 21.39
CA ARG A 106 8.04 -21.74 21.26
C ARG A 106 7.46 -22.19 19.93
N LEU A 107 6.31 -21.62 19.54
CA LEU A 107 5.69 -21.89 18.25
C LEU A 107 6.65 -21.57 17.10
N ALA A 108 7.43 -20.48 17.16
CA ALA A 108 8.40 -20.12 16.14
C ALA A 108 9.54 -21.15 15.95
N ARG A 109 9.81 -21.97 16.98
CA ARG A 109 10.87 -22.99 16.99
C ARG A 109 10.36 -24.39 16.63
N GLU A 110 9.05 -24.60 16.59
CA GLU A 110 8.43 -25.87 16.19
C GLU A 110 8.37 -26.02 14.66
N ASP A 111 8.41 -27.26 14.19
CA ASP A 111 8.24 -27.58 12.78
C ASP A 111 6.85 -27.17 12.28
N GLY A 112 6.80 -26.34 11.24
CA GLY A 112 5.56 -25.75 10.70
C GLY A 112 5.04 -24.54 11.49
N GLY A 113 5.63 -24.20 12.64
CA GLY A 113 5.20 -23.04 13.43
C GLY A 113 5.45 -21.69 12.76
N ARG A 114 6.49 -21.60 11.91
CA ARG A 114 6.70 -20.44 11.02
C ARG A 114 5.51 -20.17 10.10
N GLN A 115 4.90 -21.21 9.54
CA GLN A 115 3.73 -21.05 8.66
C GLN A 115 2.52 -20.52 9.43
N LYS A 116 2.30 -21.01 10.67
CA LYS A 116 1.24 -20.50 11.56
C LYS A 116 1.46 -19.04 11.92
N ILE A 117 2.70 -18.64 12.19
CA ILE A 117 3.05 -17.24 12.46
C ILE A 117 2.74 -16.37 11.24
N THR A 118 3.11 -16.80 10.04
CA THR A 118 2.76 -16.10 8.80
C THR A 118 1.24 -15.96 8.63
N GLN A 119 0.46 -17.01 8.92
CA GLN A 119 -1.00 -16.93 8.88
C GLN A 119 -1.55 -15.88 9.86
N TYR A 120 -1.04 -15.84 11.10
CA TYR A 120 -1.41 -14.79 12.05
C TYR A 120 -1.05 -13.39 11.56
N THR A 121 0.15 -13.22 10.98
CA THR A 121 0.54 -11.95 10.36
C THR A 121 -0.46 -11.52 9.30
N ARG A 122 -0.88 -12.44 8.40
CA ARG A 122 -1.89 -12.13 7.36
C ARG A 122 -3.24 -11.71 7.94
N TYR A 123 -3.73 -12.39 8.98
CA TYR A 123 -4.97 -11.99 9.63
C TYR A 123 -4.88 -10.62 10.30
N ILE A 124 -3.77 -10.34 10.98
CA ILE A 124 -3.51 -9.04 11.59
C ILE A 124 -3.39 -7.95 10.51
N THR A 125 -2.76 -8.25 9.38
CA THR A 125 -2.68 -7.34 8.22
C THR A 125 -4.07 -6.93 7.74
N ILE A 126 -5.00 -7.86 7.58
CA ILE A 126 -6.37 -7.56 7.13
C ILE A 126 -7.07 -6.66 8.16
N ALA A 127 -6.96 -6.99 9.46
CA ALA A 127 -7.55 -6.17 10.52
C ALA A 127 -7.00 -4.73 10.52
N ILE A 128 -5.67 -4.58 10.39
CA ILE A 128 -5.02 -3.27 10.28
C ILE A 128 -5.48 -2.54 9.02
N ALA A 129 -5.56 -3.23 7.88
CA ALA A 129 -5.97 -2.63 6.61
C ALA A 129 -7.43 -2.15 6.64
N VAL A 130 -8.33 -2.85 7.34
CA VAL A 130 -9.72 -2.40 7.54
C VAL A 130 -9.76 -1.10 8.34
N VAL A 131 -9.05 -1.06 9.47
CA VAL A 131 -9.02 0.11 10.36
C VAL A 131 -8.35 1.30 9.65
N GLN A 132 -7.18 1.10 9.05
CA GLN A 132 -6.47 2.14 8.30
C GLN A 132 -7.25 2.58 7.05
N GLY A 133 -7.87 1.65 6.33
CA GLY A 133 -8.72 1.94 5.19
C GLY A 133 -9.91 2.80 5.57
N PHE A 134 -10.52 2.56 6.74
CA PHE A 134 -11.60 3.40 7.25
C PHE A 134 -11.11 4.83 7.55
N PHE A 135 -9.94 4.95 8.21
CA PHE A 135 -9.33 6.27 8.45
C PHE A 135 -9.02 6.99 7.14
N VAL A 136 -8.49 6.29 6.13
CA VAL A 136 -8.24 6.87 4.80
C VAL A 136 -9.55 7.30 4.14
N ALA A 137 -10.57 6.45 4.10
CA ALA A 137 -11.87 6.78 3.52
C ALA A 137 -12.47 8.02 4.18
N LYS A 138 -12.51 8.07 5.52
CA LYS A 138 -12.99 9.25 6.26
C LYS A 138 -12.13 10.49 6.01
N SER A 139 -10.81 10.31 5.89
CA SER A 139 -9.90 11.42 5.57
C SER A 139 -10.20 11.99 4.18
N LEU A 140 -10.44 11.14 3.18
CA LEU A 140 -10.80 11.57 1.82
C LEU A 140 -12.13 12.34 1.75
N THR A 141 -13.08 12.06 2.66
CA THR A 141 -14.32 12.85 2.76
C THR A 141 -14.13 14.25 3.37
N ASN A 142 -13.07 14.45 4.17
CA ASN A 142 -12.74 15.75 4.77
C ASN A 142 -11.25 16.05 4.58
N PRO A 143 -10.83 16.43 3.36
CA PRO A 143 -9.41 16.63 3.06
C PRO A 143 -8.73 17.71 3.91
N GLN A 144 -9.49 18.67 4.50
CA GLN A 144 -9.00 19.65 5.49
C GLN A 144 -8.19 19.04 6.62
N ALA A 145 -8.62 17.87 7.09
CA ALA A 145 -8.03 17.21 8.26
C ALA A 145 -6.72 16.47 7.92
N ILE A 146 -6.31 16.46 6.64
CA ILE A 146 -5.15 15.71 6.18
C ILE A 146 -3.91 16.62 6.11
N PRO A 147 -2.89 16.41 6.96
CA PRO A 147 -1.65 17.19 6.91
C PRO A 147 -0.91 17.07 5.57
N TYR A 148 -1.03 15.92 4.91
CA TYR A 148 -0.35 15.58 3.65
C TYR A 148 -1.16 15.87 2.37
N MET A 149 -2.44 16.27 2.48
CA MET A 149 -3.30 16.63 1.34
C MET A 149 -3.90 18.03 1.51
N SER A 150 -3.23 18.87 2.31
CA SER A 150 -3.68 20.23 2.59
C SER A 150 -3.79 21.07 1.30
N GLY A 151 -4.88 21.84 1.19
CA GLY A 151 -5.14 22.72 0.05
C GLY A 151 -5.75 22.06 -1.19
N ILE A 152 -6.03 20.75 -1.18
CA ILE A 152 -6.72 20.06 -2.31
C ILE A 152 -8.12 20.63 -2.57
N GLU A 153 -8.74 21.21 -1.57
CA GLU A 153 -10.10 21.75 -1.62
C GLU A 153 -10.25 22.98 -2.51
N LYS A 154 -9.14 23.69 -2.74
CA LYS A 154 -9.11 24.80 -3.70
C LYS A 154 -9.35 24.34 -5.13
N PHE A 155 -9.22 23.03 -5.40
CA PHE A 155 -9.36 22.43 -6.72
C PHE A 155 -10.69 21.71 -6.92
N GLY A 156 -11.52 21.54 -5.88
CA GLY A 156 -12.84 20.93 -5.98
C GLY A 156 -13.17 19.99 -4.83
N ASN A 157 -14.36 19.40 -4.89
CA ASN A 157 -14.78 18.39 -3.93
C ASN A 157 -14.20 17.02 -4.34
N LEU A 158 -13.29 16.48 -3.53
CA LEU A 158 -12.58 15.22 -3.82
C LEU A 158 -13.54 14.02 -3.86
N VAL A 159 -14.58 14.05 -3.02
CA VAL A 159 -15.63 13.05 -2.94
C VAL A 159 -16.97 13.77 -3.08
N PRO A 160 -17.59 13.77 -4.28
CA PRO A 160 -18.85 14.48 -4.53
C PRO A 160 -19.98 14.05 -3.58
N ASP A 161 -20.08 12.75 -3.28
CA ASP A 161 -21.12 12.15 -2.42
C ASP A 161 -20.52 11.25 -1.32
N PRO A 162 -20.13 11.81 -0.16
CA PRO A 162 -19.56 11.06 0.96
C PRO A 162 -20.67 10.32 1.74
N SER A 163 -21.25 9.29 1.14
CA SER A 163 -22.23 8.43 1.80
C SER A 163 -21.58 7.34 2.65
N PHE A 164 -22.31 6.80 3.64
CA PHE A 164 -21.84 5.64 4.41
C PHE A 164 -21.53 4.44 3.50
N THR A 165 -22.34 4.24 2.46
CA THR A 165 -22.13 3.21 1.42
C THR A 165 -20.80 3.40 0.70
N TRP A 166 -20.45 4.65 0.38
CA TRP A 166 -19.17 4.98 -0.25
C TRP A 166 -17.99 4.63 0.67
N ILE A 167 -18.09 4.95 1.96
CA ILE A 167 -17.03 4.61 2.94
C ILE A 167 -16.81 3.09 2.98
N VAL A 168 -17.87 2.30 3.08
CA VAL A 168 -17.77 0.83 3.12
C VAL A 168 -17.15 0.29 1.83
N LEU A 169 -17.60 0.78 0.67
CA LEU A 169 -17.06 0.37 -0.63
C LEU A 169 -15.58 0.72 -0.77
N THR A 170 -15.18 1.90 -0.34
CA THR A 170 -13.78 2.35 -0.34
C THR A 170 -12.92 1.49 0.59
N VAL A 171 -13.40 1.18 1.80
CA VAL A 171 -12.67 0.30 2.74
C VAL A 171 -12.46 -1.08 2.13
N VAL A 172 -13.52 -1.69 1.57
CA VAL A 172 -13.42 -3.00 0.91
C VAL A 172 -12.45 -2.96 -0.27
N THR A 173 -12.48 -1.89 -1.07
CA THR A 173 -11.57 -1.71 -2.22
C THR A 173 -10.11 -1.61 -1.76
N ILE A 174 -9.83 -0.81 -0.73
CA ILE A 174 -8.47 -0.67 -0.17
C ILE A 174 -7.99 -1.99 0.41
N VAL A 175 -8.83 -2.69 1.18
CA VAL A 175 -8.47 -3.98 1.79
C VAL A 175 -8.21 -5.03 0.71
N ALA A 176 -9.07 -5.12 -0.30
CA ALA A 176 -8.87 -6.01 -1.45
C ALA A 176 -7.55 -5.68 -2.19
N GLY A 177 -7.26 -4.40 -2.39
CA GLY A 177 -6.01 -3.92 -2.97
C GLY A 177 -4.78 -4.35 -2.16
N THR A 178 -4.79 -4.16 -0.84
CA THR A 178 -3.69 -4.58 0.04
C THR A 178 -3.51 -6.11 0.07
N VAL A 179 -4.60 -6.87 0.11
CA VAL A 179 -4.53 -8.35 0.05
C VAL A 179 -3.98 -8.84 -1.28
N LEU A 180 -4.36 -8.18 -2.39
CA LEU A 180 -3.81 -8.48 -3.71
C LEU A 180 -2.30 -8.21 -3.76
N LEU A 181 -1.83 -7.08 -3.21
CA LEU A 181 -0.40 -6.78 -3.14
C LEU A 181 0.38 -7.79 -2.30
N MET A 182 -0.19 -8.20 -1.16
CA MET A 182 0.38 -9.25 -0.32
C MET A 182 0.50 -10.57 -1.10
N TRP A 183 -0.56 -10.95 -1.82
CA TRP A 183 -0.54 -12.15 -2.67
C TRP A 183 0.49 -12.06 -3.79
N ILE A 184 0.61 -10.91 -4.47
CA ILE A 184 1.64 -10.69 -5.50
C ILE A 184 3.05 -10.83 -4.90
N GLY A 185 3.28 -10.29 -3.71
CA GLY A 185 4.56 -10.43 -3.00
C GLY A 185 4.91 -11.89 -2.71
N ASP A 186 3.92 -12.69 -2.33
CA ASP A 186 4.07 -14.13 -2.11
C ASP A 186 4.30 -14.93 -3.40
N GLN A 187 3.89 -14.42 -4.58
CA GLN A 187 4.18 -15.08 -5.87
C GLN A 187 5.58 -14.76 -6.41
N ILE A 188 6.15 -13.62 -6.03
CA ILE A 188 7.50 -13.21 -6.45
C ILE A 188 8.57 -13.96 -5.64
N THR A 189 8.28 -14.31 -4.38
CA THR A 189 9.20 -14.97 -3.44
C THR A 189 9.17 -16.49 -3.59
#